data_AF-A0A515EKH2-F1
#
_entry.id   AF-A0A515EKH2-F1
#
_cell.length_a   1.000
_cell.length_b   1.000
_cell.length_c   1.000
_cell.angle_alpha   90.00
_cell.angle_beta   90.00
_cell.angle_gamma   90.00
#
_symmetry.space_group_name_H-M   'P 1'
#
loop_
_entity.id
_entity.type
_entity.pdbx_description
1 polymer ?
#
loop_
_entity_poly.entity_id
_entity_poly.type
_entity_poly.pdbx_seq_one_letter_code
_entity_poly.pdbx_strand_id
1 'polypeptide(L)'
;MSDAHIEQEIQAKGLTAARVTPSAIEANIASEFYFTATEGVLGASEMGTAPAGQAKSLDLLTFCVLVLQNGFVVTGESACASPENFDAEIGRKIARQNAVQKIWALMGYELRTKLARLAEPLVTDEMVSRFLRWPVPANVHPDGTPGQPGRIGTNLLDAPTARQMLEQVLSGA
;
A
#
# COMPACT_ATOMS: atom_id res chain seq x y z
N MET A 1 2.32 10.49 -25.59
CA MET A 1 2.98 9.17 -25.51
C MET A 1 2.25 8.35 -24.47
N SER A 2 1.95 7.08 -24.74
CA SER A 2 1.29 6.20 -23.76
C SER A 2 2.31 5.57 -22.81
N ASP A 3 1.89 5.25 -21.59
CA ASP A 3 2.77 4.62 -20.59
C ASP A 3 3.38 3.30 -21.09
N ALA A 4 2.65 2.57 -21.95
CA ALA A 4 3.14 1.36 -22.61
C ALA A 4 4.34 1.62 -23.54
N HIS A 5 4.36 2.77 -24.24
CA HIS A 5 5.48 3.13 -25.11
C HIS A 5 6.73 3.46 -24.30
N ILE A 6 6.57 4.16 -23.17
CA ILE A 6 7.68 4.47 -22.25
C ILE A 6 8.26 3.18 -21.66
N GLU A 7 7.43 2.22 -21.24
CA GLU A 7 7.93 0.93 -20.74
C GLU A 7 8.70 0.14 -21.81
N GLN A 8 8.25 0.16 -23.06
CA GLN A 8 8.99 -0.46 -24.17
C GLN A 8 10.38 0.15 -24.36
N GLU A 9 10.50 1.49 -24.28
CA GLU A 9 11.80 2.16 -24.36
C GLU A 9 12.73 1.80 -23.20
N ILE A 10 12.20 1.71 -21.97
CA ILE A 10 12.97 1.33 -20.78
C ILE A 10 13.53 -0.09 -20.95
N GLN A 11 12.70 -1.02 -21.42
CA GLN A 11 13.13 -2.39 -21.72
C GLN A 11 14.16 -2.44 -22.84
N ALA A 12 13.96 -1.67 -23.92
CA ALA A 12 14.92 -1.58 -25.03
C ALA A 12 16.29 -1.03 -24.61
N LYS A 13 16.31 -0.19 -23.56
CA LYS A 13 17.54 0.34 -22.94
C LYS A 13 18.18 -0.63 -21.93
N GLY A 14 17.63 -1.84 -21.74
CA GLY A 14 18.17 -2.86 -20.84
C GLY A 14 18.03 -2.53 -19.35
N LEU A 15 17.13 -1.62 -18.98
CA LEU A 15 16.91 -1.24 -17.59
C LEU A 15 16.00 -2.30 -16.92
N THR A 16 16.58 -3.21 -16.16
CA THR A 16 15.88 -4.39 -15.59
C THR A 16 15.55 -4.26 -14.09
N ALA A 17 15.89 -3.13 -13.46
CA ALA A 17 15.58 -2.90 -12.05
C ALA A 17 14.06 -2.93 -11.79
N ALA A 18 13.68 -3.41 -10.59
CA ALA A 18 12.28 -3.48 -10.16
C ALA A 18 11.59 -2.11 -10.27
N ARG A 19 10.41 -2.07 -10.88
CA ARG A 19 9.60 -0.87 -11.07
C ARG A 19 8.12 -1.22 -11.16
N VAL A 20 7.28 -0.21 -10.96
CA VAL A 20 5.85 -0.32 -11.24
C VAL A 20 5.64 -0.25 -12.75
N THR A 21 4.77 -1.10 -13.29
CA THR A 21 4.41 -1.10 -14.71
C THR A 21 2.94 -0.69 -14.88
N PRO A 22 2.53 -0.25 -16.09
CA PRO A 22 1.12 0.06 -16.35
C PRO A 22 0.22 -1.16 -16.10
N SER A 23 0.67 -2.36 -16.51
CA SER A 23 -0.06 -3.61 -16.28
C SER A 23 -0.19 -3.96 -14.80
N ALA A 24 0.82 -3.66 -13.98
CA ALA A 24 0.76 -3.90 -12.54
C ALA A 24 -0.26 -2.99 -11.85
N ILE A 25 -0.41 -1.75 -12.32
CA ILE A 25 -1.43 -0.83 -11.79
C ILE A 25 -2.83 -1.32 -12.11
N GLU A 26 -3.08 -1.68 -13.38
CA GLU A 26 -4.38 -2.20 -13.79
C GLU A 26 -4.72 -3.50 -13.05
N ALA A 27 -3.77 -4.41 -12.88
CA ALA A 27 -3.96 -5.63 -12.09
C ALA A 27 -4.22 -5.38 -10.59
N ASN A 28 -3.75 -4.25 -10.06
CA ASN A 28 -3.94 -3.87 -8.67
C ASN A 28 -5.32 -3.22 -8.39
N ILE A 29 -6.09 -2.87 -9.42
CA ILE A 29 -7.46 -2.37 -9.28
C ILE A 29 -8.40 -3.58 -9.14
N ALA A 30 -9.07 -3.69 -7.99
CA ALA A 30 -10.04 -4.75 -7.73
C ALA A 30 -11.44 -4.40 -8.23
N SER A 31 -11.86 -3.14 -8.10
CA SER A 31 -13.16 -2.65 -8.58
C SER A 31 -13.15 -1.15 -8.83
N GLU A 32 -14.00 -0.68 -9.73
CA GLU A 32 -14.18 0.74 -10.06
C GLU A 32 -15.66 1.17 -9.99
N PHE A 33 -15.89 2.37 -9.47
CA PHE A 33 -17.20 2.98 -9.33
C PHE A 33 -17.18 4.42 -9.83
N TYR A 34 -18.29 4.88 -10.39
CA TYR A 34 -18.43 6.24 -10.91
C TYR A 34 -19.75 6.85 -10.47
N PHE A 35 -19.70 8.12 -10.10
CA PHE A 35 -20.89 8.91 -9.80
C PHE A 35 -20.59 10.40 -9.95
N THR A 36 -21.61 11.20 -10.17
CA THR A 36 -21.52 12.66 -10.12
C THR A 36 -21.65 13.16 -8.68
N ALA A 37 -21.19 14.37 -8.41
CA ALA A 37 -21.40 14.98 -7.10
C ALA A 37 -22.89 15.06 -6.72
N THR A 38 -23.77 15.30 -7.71
CA THR A 38 -25.22 15.27 -7.53
C THR A 38 -25.72 13.91 -7.05
N GLU A 39 -25.29 12.81 -7.69
CA GLU A 39 -25.65 11.45 -7.27
C GLU A 39 -25.14 11.13 -5.87
N GLY A 40 -23.92 11.54 -5.53
CA GLY A 40 -23.35 11.37 -4.19
C GLY A 40 -24.16 12.09 -3.11
N VAL A 41 -24.56 13.34 -3.37
CA VAL A 41 -25.38 14.13 -2.43
C VAL A 41 -26.81 13.58 -2.31
N LEU A 42 -27.41 13.16 -3.42
CA LEU A 42 -28.72 12.49 -3.43
C LEU A 42 -28.68 11.20 -2.61
N GLY A 43 -27.67 10.35 -2.81
CA GLY A 43 -27.52 9.10 -2.07
C GLY A 43 -27.32 9.29 -0.57
N ALA A 44 -26.65 10.37 -0.14
CA ALA A 44 -26.47 10.70 1.28
C ALA A 44 -27.72 11.31 1.94
N SER A 45 -28.61 11.94 1.16
CA SER A 45 -29.81 12.59 1.66
C SER A 45 -30.99 11.61 1.70
N GLU A 46 -31.11 10.82 2.77
CA GLU A 46 -32.21 9.86 2.98
C GLU A 46 -33.63 10.48 2.92
N MET A 47 -33.75 11.82 2.93
CA MET A 47 -34.99 12.60 3.01
C MET A 47 -35.26 13.52 1.80
N GLY A 48 -34.48 13.41 0.72
CA GLY A 48 -34.63 14.28 -0.45
C GLY A 48 -33.95 15.64 -0.32
N THR A 49 -33.44 16.14 -1.44
CA THR A 49 -32.43 17.21 -1.56
C THR A 49 -32.96 18.63 -1.40
N ALA A 50 -33.56 18.95 -0.26
CA ALA A 50 -34.14 20.27 -0.02
C ALA A 50 -33.15 21.46 -0.17
N PRO A 51 -31.81 21.32 -0.05
CA PRO A 51 -30.88 22.38 -0.48
C PRO A 51 -29.94 22.00 -1.64
N ALA A 52 -29.73 20.71 -1.95
CA ALA A 52 -28.80 20.29 -3.01
C ALA A 52 -29.41 20.35 -4.42
N GLY A 53 -30.75 20.43 -4.53
CA GLY A 53 -31.46 20.51 -5.80
C GLY A 53 -31.24 21.80 -6.63
N GLN A 54 -30.32 22.70 -6.26
CA GLN A 54 -30.11 23.98 -6.96
C GLN A 54 -28.69 24.21 -7.51
N ALA A 55 -27.67 23.45 -7.07
CA ALA A 55 -26.30 23.65 -7.56
C ALA A 55 -26.05 22.81 -8.82
N LYS A 56 -26.52 23.29 -9.98
CA LYS A 56 -26.26 22.65 -11.31
C LYS A 56 -24.79 22.33 -11.57
N SER A 57 -23.86 23.02 -10.91
CA SER A 57 -22.42 22.74 -10.98
C SER A 57 -22.03 21.34 -10.49
N LEU A 58 -22.85 20.70 -9.63
CA LEU A 58 -22.59 19.35 -9.13
C LEU A 58 -22.76 18.28 -10.22
N ASP A 59 -23.58 18.54 -11.24
CA ASP A 59 -23.77 17.64 -12.38
C ASP A 59 -22.50 17.55 -13.25
N LEU A 60 -21.64 18.56 -13.17
CA LEU A 60 -20.41 18.67 -13.96
C LEU A 60 -19.19 18.00 -13.32
N LEU A 61 -19.33 17.56 -12.06
CA LEU A 61 -18.25 16.94 -11.31
C LEU A 61 -18.45 15.43 -11.24
N THR A 62 -17.61 14.69 -11.96
CA THR A 62 -17.59 13.23 -11.97
C THR A 62 -16.48 12.70 -11.06
N PHE A 63 -16.83 11.75 -10.20
CA PHE A 63 -15.90 10.99 -9.38
C PHE A 63 -15.67 9.60 -9.99
N CYS A 64 -14.44 9.13 -9.86
CA CYS A 64 -14.03 7.75 -10.02
C CYS A 64 -13.49 7.25 -8.69
N VAL A 65 -13.96 6.10 -8.22
CA VAL A 65 -13.50 5.46 -6.99
C VAL A 65 -12.95 4.09 -7.34
N LEU A 66 -11.65 3.89 -7.12
CA LEU A 66 -10.93 2.65 -7.35
C LEU A 66 -10.63 1.99 -6.00
N VAL A 67 -11.02 0.74 -5.85
CA VAL A 67 -10.61 -0.10 -4.71
C VAL A 67 -9.44 -0.94 -5.17
N LEU A 68 -8.33 -0.90 -4.45
CA LEU A 68 -7.13 -1.69 -4.74
C LEU A 68 -7.22 -3.09 -4.12
N GLN A 69 -6.38 -4.03 -4.59
CA GLN A 69 -6.37 -5.42 -4.08
C GLN A 69 -6.12 -5.52 -2.56
N ASN A 70 -5.44 -4.53 -1.96
CA ASN A 70 -5.21 -4.47 -0.51
C ASN A 70 -6.34 -3.79 0.29
N GLY A 71 -7.44 -3.41 -0.37
CA GLY A 71 -8.58 -2.71 0.22
C GLY A 71 -8.42 -1.20 0.34
N PHE A 72 -7.28 -0.62 -0.06
CA PHE A 72 -7.12 0.84 -0.07
C PHE A 72 -7.95 1.48 -1.19
N VAL A 73 -8.52 2.64 -0.92
CA VAL A 73 -9.39 3.36 -1.87
C VAL A 73 -8.68 4.58 -2.43
N VAL A 74 -8.72 4.73 -3.74
CA VAL A 74 -8.17 5.88 -4.46
C VAL A 74 -9.28 6.54 -5.26
N THR A 75 -9.45 7.85 -5.10
CA THR A 75 -10.43 8.62 -5.87
C THR A 75 -9.74 9.40 -6.98
N GLY A 76 -10.47 9.71 -8.04
CA GLY A 76 -10.10 10.68 -9.05
C GLY A 76 -11.32 11.49 -9.46
N GLU A 77 -11.08 12.71 -9.90
CA GLU A 77 -12.13 13.69 -10.11
C GLU A 77 -11.98 14.34 -11.48
N SER A 78 -13.09 14.58 -12.17
CA SER A 78 -13.15 15.40 -13.38
C SER A 78 -14.22 16.47 -13.21
N ALA A 79 -13.79 17.73 -13.19
CA ALA A 79 -14.67 18.88 -13.09
C ALA A 79 -14.77 19.56 -14.47
N CYS A 80 -15.92 19.44 -15.14
CA CYS A 80 -16.16 20.15 -16.39
C CYS A 80 -16.43 21.63 -16.12
N ALA A 81 -15.78 22.52 -16.88
CA ALA A 81 -15.88 23.97 -16.68
C ALA A 81 -17.19 24.58 -17.21
N SER A 82 -17.85 23.94 -18.18
CA SER A 82 -19.08 24.45 -18.79
C SER A 82 -20.07 23.31 -19.07
N PRO A 83 -21.37 23.47 -18.74
CA PRO A 83 -22.40 22.47 -19.03
C PRO A 83 -22.52 22.10 -20.50
N GLU A 84 -22.29 23.05 -21.40
CA GLU A 84 -22.40 22.86 -22.85
C GLU A 84 -21.36 21.86 -23.39
N ASN A 85 -20.24 21.72 -22.68
CA ASN A 85 -19.16 20.80 -23.02
C ASN A 85 -19.14 19.56 -22.13
N PHE A 86 -20.19 19.33 -21.33
CA PHE A 86 -20.26 18.17 -20.46
C PHE A 86 -20.52 16.91 -21.28
N ASP A 87 -19.61 15.94 -21.12
CA ASP A 87 -19.75 14.58 -21.62
C ASP A 87 -19.39 13.62 -20.48
N ALA A 88 -20.37 12.80 -20.08
CA ALA A 88 -20.24 11.88 -18.96
C ALA A 88 -19.20 10.78 -19.22
N GLU A 89 -19.03 10.33 -20.47
CA GLU A 89 -18.02 9.33 -20.79
C GLU A 89 -16.61 9.91 -20.73
N ILE A 90 -16.42 11.13 -21.24
CA ILE A 90 -15.15 11.85 -21.14
C ILE A 90 -14.82 12.16 -19.67
N GLY A 91 -15.79 12.63 -18.89
CA GLY A 91 -15.64 12.88 -17.46
C GLY A 91 -15.17 11.63 -16.70
N ARG A 92 -15.78 10.47 -16.96
CA ARG A 92 -15.37 9.18 -16.38
C ARG A 92 -13.93 8.80 -16.76
N LYS A 93 -13.57 8.95 -18.05
CA LYS A 93 -12.21 8.64 -18.52
C LYS A 93 -11.16 9.50 -17.83
N ILE A 94 -11.41 10.81 -17.72
CA ILE A 94 -10.49 11.75 -17.04
C ILE A 94 -10.42 11.45 -15.54
N ALA A 95 -11.56 11.23 -14.88
CA ALA A 95 -11.60 10.91 -13.46
C ALA A 95 -10.82 9.62 -13.16
N ARG A 96 -10.97 8.59 -14.01
CA ARG A 96 -10.19 7.34 -13.90
C ARG A 96 -8.70 7.57 -14.11
N GLN A 97 -8.31 8.32 -15.13
CA GLN A 97 -6.90 8.66 -15.38
C GLN A 97 -6.27 9.39 -14.19
N ASN A 98 -7.00 10.33 -13.58
CA ASN A 98 -6.55 11.06 -12.39
C ASN A 98 -6.41 10.12 -11.17
N ALA A 99 -7.31 9.15 -11.00
CA ALA A 99 -7.18 8.13 -9.95
C ALA A 99 -5.96 7.23 -10.19
N VAL A 100 -5.76 6.74 -11.42
CA VAL A 100 -4.61 5.92 -11.84
C VAL A 100 -3.29 6.65 -11.62
N GLN A 101 -3.24 7.96 -11.90
CA GLN A 101 -2.05 8.78 -11.65
C GLN A 101 -1.67 8.81 -10.15
N LYS A 102 -2.66 8.82 -9.25
CA LYS A 102 -2.41 8.71 -7.80
C LYS A 102 -1.88 7.30 -7.43
N ILE A 103 -2.39 6.24 -8.06
CA ILE A 103 -1.92 4.86 -7.83
C ILE A 103 -0.44 4.70 -8.18
N TRP A 104 0.04 5.32 -9.26
CA TRP A 104 1.47 5.31 -9.63
C TRP A 104 2.37 5.73 -8.46
N ALA A 105 2.04 6.85 -7.80
CA ALA A 105 2.83 7.35 -6.68
C ALA A 105 2.76 6.40 -5.47
N LEU A 106 1.58 5.86 -5.17
CA LEU A 106 1.37 4.94 -4.05
C LEU A 106 2.12 3.62 -4.24
N MET A 107 2.00 2.99 -5.42
CA MET A 107 2.71 1.75 -5.73
C MET A 107 4.22 1.98 -5.83
N GLY A 108 4.66 3.14 -6.32
CA GLY A 108 6.07 3.52 -6.32
C GLY A 108 6.65 3.63 -4.91
N TYR A 109 5.91 4.26 -4.00
CA TYR A 109 6.27 4.30 -2.58
C TYR A 109 6.31 2.90 -1.97
N GLU A 110 5.27 2.09 -2.18
CA GLU A 110 5.20 0.72 -1.65
C GLU A 110 6.38 -0.14 -2.13
N LEU A 111 6.71 -0.06 -3.43
CA LEU A 111 7.87 -0.74 -4.00
C LEU A 111 9.16 -0.28 -3.33
N ARG A 112 9.35 1.05 -3.15
CA ARG A 112 10.53 1.59 -2.47
C ARG A 112 10.61 1.09 -1.03
N THR A 113 9.49 1.04 -0.30
CA THR A 113 9.43 0.49 1.06
C THR A 113 9.84 -0.98 1.08
N LYS A 114 9.35 -1.80 0.14
CA LYS A 114 9.76 -3.22 0.02
C LYS A 114 11.25 -3.35 -0.25
N LEU A 115 11.80 -2.58 -1.18
CA LEU A 115 13.23 -2.58 -1.49
C LEU A 115 14.09 -2.12 -0.31
N ALA A 116 13.64 -1.11 0.44
CA ALA A 116 14.33 -0.67 1.65
C ALA A 116 14.35 -1.77 2.72
N ARG A 117 13.22 -2.44 2.95
CA ARG A 117 13.14 -3.59 3.88
C ARG A 117 14.04 -4.75 3.47
N LEU A 118 14.12 -5.05 2.17
CA LEU A 118 15.02 -6.10 1.65
C LEU A 118 16.50 -5.75 1.81
N ALA A 119 16.85 -4.46 1.92
CA ALA A 119 18.21 -4.01 2.16
C ALA A 119 18.59 -4.01 3.65
N GLU A 120 17.61 -4.06 4.56
CA GLU A 120 17.85 -4.15 5.99
C GLU A 120 18.25 -5.59 6.39
N PRO A 121 19.16 -5.75 7.37
CA PRO A 121 19.50 -7.07 7.88
C PRO A 121 18.26 -7.69 8.55
N LEU A 122 17.96 -8.94 8.18
CA LEU A 122 16.82 -9.71 8.72
C LEU A 122 16.81 -9.77 10.25
N VAL A 123 18.01 -9.79 10.85
CA VAL A 123 18.23 -9.75 12.30
C VAL A 123 19.03 -8.50 12.65
N THR A 124 18.53 -7.71 13.60
CA THR A 124 19.24 -6.54 14.12
C THR A 124 20.04 -6.88 15.38
N ASP A 125 21.05 -6.09 15.72
CA ASP A 125 21.78 -6.26 16.99
C ASP A 125 20.86 -6.12 18.21
N GLU A 126 19.83 -5.27 18.12
CA GLU A 126 18.83 -5.13 19.18
C GLU A 126 18.00 -6.41 19.34
N MET A 127 17.64 -7.09 18.24
CA MET A 127 16.96 -8.39 18.31
C MET A 127 17.84 -9.44 18.98
N VAL A 128 19.13 -9.50 18.62
CA VAL A 128 20.11 -10.41 19.27
C VAL A 128 20.22 -10.09 20.75
N SER A 129 20.35 -8.80 21.10
CA SER A 129 20.47 -8.36 22.48
C SER A 129 19.22 -8.65 23.30
N ARG A 130 18.03 -8.50 22.72
CA ARG A 130 16.75 -8.87 23.37
C ARG A 130 16.62 -10.38 23.53
N PHE A 131 17.08 -11.15 22.55
CA PHE A 131 17.08 -12.62 22.60
C PHE A 131 18.00 -13.14 23.71
N LEU A 132 19.24 -12.67 23.77
CA LEU A 132 20.21 -13.04 24.82
C LEU A 132 19.80 -12.52 26.22
N ARG A 133 18.96 -11.49 26.30
CA ARG A 133 18.43 -10.97 27.57
C ARG A 133 17.06 -11.51 27.92
N TRP A 134 16.55 -12.50 27.19
CA TRP A 134 15.24 -13.07 27.45
C TRP A 134 15.18 -13.63 28.88
N PRO A 135 14.26 -13.20 29.75
CA PRO A 135 14.22 -13.67 31.13
C PRO A 135 13.83 -15.16 31.17
N VAL A 136 14.64 -16.00 31.82
CA VAL A 136 14.36 -17.44 31.93
C VAL A 136 13.21 -17.66 32.92
N PRO A 137 12.06 -18.22 32.50
CA PRO A 137 10.95 -18.51 33.39
C PRO A 137 11.32 -19.60 34.42
N ALA A 138 10.70 -19.57 35.60
CA ALA A 138 11.02 -20.50 36.70
C ALA A 138 10.83 -21.99 36.34
N ASN A 139 9.94 -22.29 35.39
CA ASN A 139 9.68 -23.65 34.91
C ASN A 139 10.68 -24.12 33.83
N VAL A 140 11.56 -23.25 33.32
CA VAL A 140 12.54 -23.57 32.27
C VAL A 140 13.91 -23.83 32.90
N HIS A 141 14.57 -24.90 32.48
CA HIS A 141 15.83 -25.38 33.06
C HIS A 141 16.93 -25.59 31.99
N PRO A 142 17.48 -24.52 31.38
CA PRO A 142 18.37 -24.64 30.21
C PRO A 142 19.66 -25.42 30.47
N ASP A 143 20.16 -25.39 31.70
CA ASP A 143 21.41 -25.99 32.17
C ASP A 143 21.18 -26.87 33.42
N GLY A 144 19.95 -27.35 33.61
CA GLY A 144 19.53 -28.07 34.80
C GLY A 144 19.20 -27.18 36.01
N THR A 145 19.44 -25.86 35.93
CA THR A 145 19.02 -24.91 36.97
C THR A 145 17.70 -24.22 36.57
N PRO A 146 16.71 -24.02 37.45
CA PRO A 146 15.48 -23.28 37.16
C PRO A 146 15.72 -21.78 36.94
N GLY A 147 14.86 -21.14 36.14
CA GLY A 147 14.82 -19.67 36.04
C GLY A 147 14.58 -18.97 37.39
N GLN A 148 15.17 -17.79 37.58
CA GLN A 148 15.00 -16.95 38.78
C GLN A 148 14.99 -15.46 38.40
N PRO A 149 14.46 -14.56 39.25
CA PRO A 149 14.47 -13.13 38.98
C PRO A 149 15.87 -12.60 38.62
N GLY A 150 15.97 -11.87 37.52
CA GLY A 150 17.25 -11.35 37.01
C GLY A 150 18.08 -12.36 36.20
N ARG A 151 17.67 -13.63 36.13
CA ARG A 151 18.32 -14.62 35.26
C ARG A 151 17.85 -14.45 33.82
N ILE A 152 18.81 -14.17 32.94
CA ILE A 152 18.58 -14.08 31.50
C ILE A 152 19.01 -15.37 30.79
N GLY A 153 18.41 -15.57 29.62
CA GLY A 153 18.53 -16.75 28.80
C GLY A 153 19.86 -16.79 28.08
N THR A 154 20.50 -17.96 28.24
CA THR A 154 21.65 -18.46 27.49
C THR A 154 23.00 -17.86 27.86
N ASN A 155 23.50 -18.24 29.04
CA ASN A 155 24.96 -18.32 29.32
C ASN A 155 25.71 -19.25 28.33
N LEU A 156 24.98 -19.89 27.40
CA LEU A 156 25.43 -20.91 26.45
C LEU A 156 25.48 -20.41 24.99
N LEU A 157 25.00 -19.19 24.69
CA LEU A 157 25.02 -18.64 23.33
C LEU A 157 25.74 -17.29 23.32
N ASP A 158 26.62 -17.12 22.34
CA ASP A 158 27.19 -15.82 22.01
C ASP A 158 26.32 -15.09 20.98
N ALA A 159 26.60 -13.80 20.77
CA ALA A 159 25.86 -12.97 19.83
C ALA A 159 25.85 -13.52 18.38
N PRO A 160 26.98 -14.04 17.83
CA PRO A 160 26.97 -14.70 16.53
C PRO A 160 26.03 -15.90 16.44
N THR A 161 26.03 -16.79 17.44
CA THR A 161 25.18 -17.98 17.42
C THR A 161 23.70 -17.59 17.55
N ALA A 162 23.37 -16.66 18.46
CA ALA A 162 22.01 -16.15 18.61
C ALA A 162 21.49 -15.50 17.33
N ARG A 163 22.35 -14.75 16.61
CA ARG A 163 22.01 -14.17 15.31
C ARG A 163 21.67 -15.24 14.28
N GLN A 164 22.50 -16.28 14.13
CA GLN A 164 22.24 -17.38 13.20
C GLN A 164 20.91 -18.10 13.52
N MET A 165 20.61 -18.31 14.81
CA MET A 165 19.34 -18.90 15.22
C MET A 165 18.15 -18.02 14.83
N LEU A 166 18.23 -16.71 15.06
CA LEU A 166 17.19 -15.77 14.67
C LEU A 166 17.03 -15.69 13.14
N GLU A 167 18.13 -15.74 12.39
CA GLU A 167 18.11 -15.78 10.92
C GLU A 167 17.44 -17.06 10.41
N GLN A 168 17.73 -18.21 11.01
CA GLN A 168 17.06 -19.49 10.69
C GLN A 168 15.55 -19.39 10.91
N VAL A 169 15.12 -18.84 12.05
CA VAL A 169 13.68 -18.72 12.37
C VAL A 169 12.96 -17.75 11.44
N LEU A 170 13.60 -16.62 11.10
CA LEU A 170 12.97 -15.55 10.32
C LEU A 170 13.07 -15.74 8.80
N SER A 171 14.02 -16.56 8.33
CA SER A 171 14.20 -16.84 6.89
C SER A 171 13.11 -17.75 6.32
N GLY A 172 12.26 -18.35 7.16
CA GLY A 172 11.06 -19.09 6.73
C GLY A 172 11.34 -20.40 6.00
N ALA A 173 12.54 -20.99 6.17
CA ALA A 173 12.90 -22.32 5.67
C ALA A 173 12.49 -23.43 6.65
#